data_AF-A0AAD4MPF8-F1
#
_entry.id   AF-A0AAD4MPF8-F1
#
_cell.length_a   1.000
_cell.length_b   1.000
_cell.length_c   1.000
_cell.angle_alpha   90.00
_cell.angle_beta   90.00
_cell.angle_gamma   90.00
#
_symmetry.space_group_name_H-M   'P 1'
#
loop_
_entity.id
_entity.type
_entity.pdbx_description
1 polymer ?
#
loop_
_entity_poly.entity_id
_entity_poly.type
_entity_poly.pdbx_seq_one_letter_code
_entity_poly.pdbx_strand_id
1 'polypeptide(L)'
;MDGLGRFVLTADAIVSFVSGLVLFLAPSQVGDLILILRIFIYSCFATLALYVLLLLGSGWKLGSTLYPQNRVGNILYQLDTIASITVGMAWMSHPQWILHRQVQVTMDESHEICGRIMGALFVSSQAISAHALHWQNQSDRSMAAEARAVCCLFILAAQIWSQVAYRKHWSGGHWVGISLSSTWTVIALTYRIYIICTSPAVAKSRQKAK
;
A
#
# COMPACT_ATOMS: atom_id res chain seq x y z
N MET A 1 12.57 13.82 8.82
CA MET A 1 12.55 12.53 9.52
C MET A 1 13.97 12.19 9.96
N ASP A 2 14.14 11.57 11.12
CA ASP A 2 15.45 11.12 11.62
C ASP A 2 15.99 9.93 10.79
N GLY A 3 17.24 9.53 11.03
CA GLY A 3 17.88 8.44 10.27
C GLY A 3 17.15 7.10 10.39
N LEU A 4 16.57 6.83 11.56
CA LEU A 4 15.82 5.61 11.84
C LEU A 4 14.52 5.55 11.02
N GLY A 5 13.74 6.63 10.96
CA GLY A 5 12.52 6.65 10.16
C GLY A 5 12.78 6.44 8.66
N ARG A 6 13.89 6.98 8.11
CA ARG A 6 14.27 6.77 6.70
C ARG A 6 14.63 5.33 6.41
N PHE A 7 15.40 4.72 7.31
CA PHE A 7 15.75 3.31 7.20
C PHE A 7 14.50 2.43 7.21
N VAL A 8 13.58 2.68 8.15
CA VAL A 8 12.33 1.92 8.28
C VAL A 8 11.45 2.04 7.04
N LEU A 9 11.28 3.24 6.48
CA LEU A 9 10.54 3.44 5.22
C LEU A 9 11.19 2.75 4.03
N THR A 10 12.52 2.82 3.94
CA THR A 10 13.25 2.18 2.84
C THR A 10 13.13 0.66 2.94
N ALA A 11 13.22 0.12 4.16
CA ALA A 11 13.00 -1.29 4.42
C ALA A 11 11.55 -1.70 4.09
N ASP A 12 10.55 -0.92 4.48
CA ASP A 12 9.13 -1.17 4.15
C ASP A 12 8.90 -1.17 2.63
N ALA A 13 9.48 -0.20 1.91
CA ALA A 13 9.39 -0.12 0.46
C ALA A 13 10.06 -1.32 -0.23
N ILE A 14 11.24 -1.74 0.23
CA ILE A 14 11.95 -2.91 -0.29
C ILE A 14 11.15 -4.18 0.00
N VAL A 15 10.70 -4.37 1.24
CA VAL A 15 9.91 -5.54 1.64
C VAL A 15 8.62 -5.59 0.83
N SER A 16 7.87 -4.49 0.74
CA SER A 16 6.63 -4.42 -0.04
C SER A 16 6.88 -4.70 -1.52
N PHE A 17 7.95 -4.17 -2.10
CA PHE A 17 8.33 -4.41 -3.50
C PHE A 17 8.72 -5.87 -3.76
N VAL A 18 9.56 -6.46 -2.91
CA VAL A 18 9.98 -7.86 -3.01
C VAL A 18 8.79 -8.79 -2.79
N SER A 19 7.93 -8.49 -1.81
CA SER A 19 6.68 -9.24 -1.55
C SER A 19 5.77 -9.21 -2.77
N GLY A 20 5.58 -8.02 -3.36
CA GLY A 20 4.79 -7.85 -4.57
C GLY A 20 5.36 -8.64 -5.74
N LEU A 21 6.68 -8.59 -5.96
CA LEU A 21 7.35 -9.35 -7.00
C LEU A 21 7.21 -10.87 -6.82
N VAL A 22 7.40 -11.36 -5.60
CA VAL A 22 7.30 -12.80 -5.28
C VAL A 22 5.88 -13.30 -5.48
N LEU A 23 4.88 -12.57 -4.97
CA LEU A 23 3.47 -12.91 -5.15
C LEU A 23 3.02 -12.81 -6.61
N PHE A 24 3.61 -11.90 -7.40
CA PHE A 24 3.28 -11.73 -8.81
C PHE A 24 3.95 -12.76 -9.74
N LEU A 25 5.24 -13.06 -9.51
CA LEU A 25 6.02 -13.93 -10.40
C LEU A 25 5.92 -15.41 -10.06
N ALA A 26 5.68 -15.76 -8.80
CA ALA A 26 5.67 -17.15 -8.34
C ALA A 26 4.46 -17.51 -7.44
N PRO A 27 3.22 -17.13 -7.81
CA PRO A 27 2.05 -17.36 -6.95
C PRO A 27 1.81 -18.84 -6.64
N SER A 28 2.04 -19.74 -7.60
CA SER A 28 1.83 -21.18 -7.41
C SER A 28 2.88 -21.84 -6.52
N GLN A 29 4.16 -21.43 -6.63
CA GLN A 29 5.25 -21.96 -5.81
C GLN A 29 5.16 -21.49 -4.36
N VAL A 30 4.65 -20.28 -4.15
CA VAL A 30 4.39 -19.74 -2.81
C VAL A 30 3.24 -20.49 -2.15
N GLY A 31 2.16 -20.80 -2.89
CA GLY A 31 1.00 -21.54 -2.39
C GLY A 31 1.31 -22.93 -1.83
N ASP A 32 2.26 -23.64 -2.43
CA ASP A 32 2.68 -24.99 -2.00
C ASP A 32 3.54 -24.99 -0.72
N LEU A 33 4.04 -23.82 -0.30
CA LEU A 33 4.93 -23.64 0.85
C LEU A 33 4.22 -22.98 2.03
N ILE A 34 3.21 -23.68 2.58
CA ILE A 34 2.42 -23.27 3.76
C ILE A 34 3.30 -22.80 4.94
N LEU A 35 4.47 -23.41 5.14
CA LEU A 35 5.41 -23.02 6.20
C LEU A 35 6.06 -21.65 5.93
N ILE A 36 6.49 -21.38 4.69
CA ILE A 36 7.06 -20.06 4.31
C ILE A 36 5.99 -18.99 4.42
N LEU A 37 4.78 -19.29 3.95
CA LEU A 37 3.61 -18.42 4.06
C LEU A 37 3.26 -18.07 5.53
N ARG A 38 3.33 -19.04 6.45
CA ARG A 38 3.16 -18.79 7.90
C ARG A 38 4.27 -17.94 8.49
N ILE A 39 5.53 -18.23 8.17
CA ILE A 39 6.68 -17.41 8.57
C ILE A 39 6.50 -15.98 8.06
N PHE A 40 6.02 -15.82 6.83
CA PHE A 40 5.75 -14.54 6.21
C PHE A 40 4.66 -13.76 6.95
N ILE A 41 3.53 -14.40 7.29
CA ILE A 41 2.48 -13.79 8.12
C ILE A 41 3.03 -13.33 9.47
N TYR A 42 3.77 -14.20 10.17
CA TYR A 42 4.34 -13.84 11.47
C TYR A 42 5.35 -12.72 11.33
N SER A 43 6.09 -12.67 10.21
CA SER A 43 6.99 -11.55 9.91
C SER A 43 6.22 -10.26 9.65
N CYS A 44 5.09 -10.28 8.91
CA CYS A 44 4.25 -9.11 8.71
C CYS A 44 3.63 -8.60 10.02
N PHE A 45 3.15 -9.51 10.89
CA PHE A 45 2.65 -9.14 12.22
C PHE A 45 3.77 -8.65 13.14
N ALA A 46 4.95 -9.24 13.08
CA ALA A 46 6.12 -8.77 13.83
C ALA A 46 6.58 -7.40 13.33
N THR A 47 6.53 -7.13 12.04
CA THR A 47 6.79 -5.82 11.44
C THR A 47 5.75 -4.79 11.88
N LEU A 48 4.46 -5.16 11.89
CA LEU A 48 3.39 -4.30 12.42
C LEU A 48 3.61 -3.99 13.91
N ALA A 49 3.92 -5.01 14.71
CA ALA A 49 4.22 -4.85 16.14
C ALA A 49 5.46 -3.98 16.36
N LEU A 50 6.53 -4.18 15.57
CA LEU A 50 7.72 -3.35 15.58
C LEU A 50 7.39 -1.89 15.23
N TYR A 51 6.55 -1.66 14.22
CA TYR A 51 6.10 -0.30 13.87
C TYR A 51 5.31 0.34 15.00
N VAL A 52 4.40 -0.40 15.65
CA VAL A 52 3.68 0.09 16.84
C VAL A 52 4.64 0.41 17.97
N LEU A 53 5.61 -0.46 18.27
CA LEU A 53 6.60 -0.25 19.33
C LEU A 53 7.52 0.94 19.04
N LEU A 54 7.98 1.09 17.79
CA LEU A 54 8.79 2.23 17.34
C LEU A 54 7.99 3.53 17.39
N LEU A 55 6.70 3.49 17.05
CA LEU A 55 5.78 4.62 17.17
C LEU A 55 5.61 5.02 18.64
N LEU A 56 5.35 4.06 19.54
CA LEU A 56 5.22 4.31 20.97
C LEU A 56 6.53 4.85 21.58
N GLY A 57 7.68 4.28 21.21
CA GLY A 57 9.00 4.67 21.72
C GLY A 57 9.55 5.99 21.17
N SER A 58 9.20 6.37 19.93
CA SER A 58 9.54 7.69 19.35
C SER A 58 8.64 8.83 19.85
N GLY A 59 7.63 8.50 20.67
CA GLY A 59 6.82 9.47 21.40
C GLY A 59 5.71 10.12 20.58
N TRP A 60 5.22 9.48 19.51
CA TRP A 60 4.08 9.97 18.71
C TRP A 60 4.16 11.48 18.43
N LYS A 61 5.33 11.98 18.01
CA LYS A 61 5.46 13.39 17.62
C LYS A 61 4.68 13.62 16.31
N LEU A 62 3.38 13.82 16.41
CA LEU A 62 2.58 14.43 15.33
C LEU A 62 3.32 15.72 14.96
N GLY A 63 3.88 15.77 13.75
CA GLY A 63 4.54 16.98 13.30
C GLY A 63 3.56 18.14 13.42
N SER A 64 3.98 19.20 14.08
CA SER A 64 3.20 20.42 14.37
C SER A 64 2.79 21.22 13.12
N THR A 65 3.07 20.68 11.93
CA THR A 65 2.92 21.31 10.63
C THR A 65 2.13 20.39 9.71
N LEU A 66 0.83 20.23 10.00
CA LEU A 66 -0.13 19.97 8.93
C LEU A 66 0.09 21.11 7.93
N TYR A 67 0.52 20.84 6.69
CA TYR A 67 0.82 21.89 5.71
C TYR A 67 -0.52 22.51 5.28
N PRO A 68 -1.01 23.61 5.91
CA PRO A 68 -2.42 24.00 5.80
C PRO A 68 -2.72 24.54 4.39
N GLN A 69 -1.65 24.96 3.72
CA GLN A 69 -1.62 25.48 2.36
C GLN A 69 -1.86 24.37 1.32
N ASN A 70 -1.59 23.10 1.64
CA ASN A 70 -1.78 21.96 0.73
C ASN A 70 -3.07 21.18 1.03
N ARG A 71 -4.23 21.86 0.97
CA ARG A 71 -5.53 21.26 1.30
C ARG A 71 -5.85 20.03 0.44
N VAL A 72 -5.58 20.11 -0.86
CA VAL A 72 -5.88 19.03 -1.81
C VAL A 72 -5.02 17.80 -1.54
N GLY A 73 -3.71 17.98 -1.34
CA GLY A 73 -2.81 16.87 -1.00
C GLY A 73 -3.19 16.22 0.33
N ASN A 74 -3.58 17.01 1.34
CA ASN A 74 -4.02 16.47 2.63
C ASN A 74 -5.28 15.60 2.50
N ILE A 75 -6.27 16.02 1.69
CA ILE A 75 -7.51 15.25 1.46
C ILE A 75 -7.19 13.94 0.73
N LEU A 76 -6.46 14.01 -0.40
CA LEU A 76 -6.13 12.83 -1.19
C LEU A 76 -5.37 11.79 -0.36
N TYR A 77 -4.46 12.26 0.47
CA TYR A 77 -3.67 11.39 1.33
C TYR A 77 -4.48 10.74 2.45
N GLN A 78 -5.38 11.48 3.09
CA GLN A 78 -6.25 10.88 4.12
C GLN A 78 -7.24 9.87 3.53
N LEU A 79 -7.76 10.11 2.33
CA LEU A 79 -8.57 9.13 1.61
C LEU A 79 -7.78 7.86 1.31
N ASP A 80 -6.52 7.98 0.86
CA ASP A 80 -5.60 6.86 0.66
C ASP A 80 -5.34 6.08 1.96
N THR A 81 -5.15 6.78 3.08
CA THR A 81 -4.94 6.18 4.40
C THR A 81 -6.16 5.40 4.88
N ILE A 82 -7.35 6.01 4.84
CA ILE A 82 -8.61 5.37 5.26
C ILE A 82 -8.87 4.13 4.40
N ALA A 83 -8.75 4.26 3.08
CA ALA A 83 -8.94 3.14 2.16
C ALA A 83 -7.99 1.98 2.49
N SER A 84 -6.70 2.25 2.72
CA SER A 84 -5.73 1.19 3.02
C SER A 84 -5.99 0.47 4.33
N ILE A 85 -6.28 1.22 5.39
CA ILE A 85 -6.49 0.61 6.70
C ILE A 85 -7.78 -0.21 6.65
N THR A 86 -8.88 0.35 6.14
CA THR A 86 -10.17 -0.36 6.11
C THR A 86 -10.13 -1.59 5.20
N VAL A 87 -9.61 -1.46 3.98
CA VAL A 87 -9.49 -2.58 3.03
C VAL A 87 -8.48 -3.61 3.53
N GLY A 88 -7.35 -3.15 4.06
CA GLY A 88 -6.31 -4.03 4.62
C GLY A 88 -6.83 -4.86 5.79
N MET A 89 -7.53 -4.24 6.74
CA MET A 89 -8.17 -4.94 7.85
C MET A 89 -9.23 -5.94 7.38
N ALA A 90 -10.02 -5.61 6.35
CA ALA A 90 -10.99 -6.54 5.78
C ALA A 90 -10.31 -7.78 5.17
N TRP A 91 -9.21 -7.60 4.45
CA TRP A 91 -8.40 -8.69 3.89
C TRP A 91 -7.68 -9.52 4.96
N MET A 92 -7.25 -8.92 6.07
CA MET A 92 -6.64 -9.64 7.19
C MET A 92 -7.66 -10.49 7.96
N SER A 93 -8.87 -9.96 8.17
CA SER A 93 -9.90 -10.61 8.99
C SER A 93 -10.75 -11.61 8.22
N HIS A 94 -11.11 -11.29 6.97
CA HIS A 94 -12.09 -12.05 6.18
C HIS A 94 -11.69 -12.23 4.69
N PRO A 95 -10.48 -12.75 4.39
CA PRO A 95 -9.99 -12.90 3.01
C PRO A 95 -10.88 -13.81 2.15
N GLN A 96 -11.33 -14.95 2.69
CA GLN A 96 -12.17 -15.91 1.95
C GLN A 96 -13.52 -15.31 1.58
N TRP A 97 -14.13 -14.49 2.44
CA TRP A 97 -15.39 -13.82 2.14
C TRP A 97 -15.25 -12.83 0.98
N ILE A 98 -14.14 -12.10 0.94
CA ILE A 98 -13.82 -11.17 -0.17
C ILE A 98 -13.60 -11.97 -1.45
N LEU A 99 -12.76 -12.99 -1.39
CA LEU A 99 -12.37 -13.78 -2.55
C LEU A 99 -13.54 -14.58 -3.14
N HIS A 100 -14.40 -15.16 -2.31
CA HIS A 100 -15.59 -15.91 -2.78
C HIS A 100 -16.56 -15.02 -3.55
N ARG A 101 -16.53 -13.70 -3.31
CA ARG A 101 -17.31 -12.71 -4.07
C ARG A 101 -16.62 -12.26 -5.35
N GLN A 102 -15.37 -12.66 -5.61
CA GLN A 102 -14.59 -12.26 -6.79
C GLN A 102 -14.28 -13.44 -7.72
N VAL A 103 -14.04 -14.63 -7.15
CA VAL A 103 -13.69 -15.86 -7.87
C VAL A 103 -14.53 -17.05 -7.38
N GLN A 104 -14.93 -17.90 -8.32
CA GLN A 104 -15.74 -19.10 -8.17
C GLN A 104 -14.86 -20.36 -8.30
N VAL A 105 -13.75 -20.37 -7.55
CA VAL A 105 -12.88 -21.52 -7.39
C VAL A 105 -12.97 -22.02 -5.95
N THR A 106 -12.74 -23.30 -5.75
CA THR A 106 -12.60 -23.85 -4.40
C THR A 106 -11.39 -23.19 -3.75
N MET A 107 -11.62 -22.45 -2.67
CA MET A 107 -10.56 -21.78 -1.93
C MET A 107 -9.87 -22.79 -1.03
N ASP A 108 -8.55 -22.75 -1.00
CA ASP A 108 -7.72 -23.50 -0.07
C ASP A 108 -7.00 -22.57 0.92
N GLU A 109 -6.20 -23.15 1.81
CA GLU A 109 -5.43 -22.40 2.83
C GLU A 109 -4.48 -21.38 2.18
N SER A 110 -3.95 -21.64 0.98
CA SER A 110 -3.05 -20.72 0.29
C SER A 110 -3.74 -19.41 -0.11
N HIS A 111 -5.00 -19.47 -0.56
CA HIS A 111 -5.79 -18.29 -0.90
C HIS A 111 -6.07 -17.44 0.33
N GLU A 112 -6.39 -18.09 1.46
CA GLU A 112 -6.59 -17.40 2.73
C GLU A 112 -5.31 -16.69 3.16
N ILE A 113 -4.16 -17.39 3.13
CA ILE A 113 -2.90 -16.80 3.56
C ILE A 113 -2.47 -15.65 2.64
N CYS A 114 -2.56 -15.82 1.32
CA CYS A 114 -2.25 -14.75 0.38
C CYS A 114 -3.14 -13.52 0.61
N GLY A 115 -4.44 -13.72 0.87
CA GLY A 115 -5.36 -12.65 1.21
C GLY A 115 -4.96 -11.91 2.50
N ARG A 116 -4.56 -12.63 3.55
CA ARG A 116 -4.09 -12.02 4.81
C ARG A 116 -2.79 -11.24 4.62
N ILE A 117 -1.86 -11.75 3.81
CA ILE A 117 -0.60 -11.06 3.49
C ILE A 117 -0.89 -9.76 2.75
N MET A 118 -1.76 -9.79 1.73
CA MET A 118 -2.20 -8.58 1.03
C MET A 118 -2.79 -7.55 2.01
N GLY A 119 -3.64 -8.02 2.94
CA GLY A 119 -4.20 -7.18 3.99
C GLY A 119 -3.14 -6.58 4.93
N ALA A 120 -2.16 -7.37 5.36
CA ALA A 120 -1.09 -6.90 6.22
C ALA A 120 -0.22 -5.85 5.54
N LEU A 121 0.12 -6.05 4.25
CA LEU A 121 0.86 -5.07 3.44
C LEU A 121 0.10 -3.74 3.29
N PHE A 122 -1.23 -3.79 3.16
CA PHE A 122 -2.04 -2.58 3.11
C PHE A 122 -2.00 -1.77 4.40
N VAL A 123 -2.04 -2.45 5.55
CA VAL A 123 -2.03 -1.79 6.86
C VAL A 123 -0.63 -1.31 7.21
N SER A 124 0.39 -2.15 7.03
CA SER A 124 1.78 -1.82 7.39
C SER A 124 2.32 -0.65 6.58
N SER A 125 2.09 -0.64 5.25
CA SER A 125 2.52 0.45 4.38
C SER A 125 1.86 1.79 4.74
N GLN A 126 0.67 1.77 5.36
CA GLN A 126 0.03 2.98 5.89
C GLN A 126 0.37 3.36 7.31
N ALA A 127 0.80 2.43 8.16
CA ALA A 127 1.16 2.77 9.54
C ALA A 127 2.27 3.85 9.58
N ILE A 128 3.23 3.79 8.65
CA ILE A 128 4.29 4.79 8.53
C ILE A 128 3.87 5.95 7.64
N SER A 129 3.23 5.63 6.50
CA SER A 129 2.79 6.63 5.54
C SER A 129 1.76 7.60 6.15
N ALA A 130 0.89 7.21 7.07
CA ALA A 130 -0.04 8.13 7.74
C ALA A 130 0.63 9.38 8.34
N HIS A 131 1.92 9.29 8.68
CA HIS A 131 2.72 10.42 9.20
C HIS A 131 3.38 11.29 8.13
N ALA A 132 3.34 10.91 6.84
CA ALA A 132 4.04 11.62 5.78
C ALA A 132 3.57 13.06 5.60
N LEU A 133 2.28 13.36 5.82
CA LEU A 133 1.76 14.74 5.77
C LEU A 133 2.44 15.67 6.78
N HIS A 134 3.01 15.11 7.85
CA HIS A 134 3.65 15.84 8.93
C HIS A 134 5.17 15.92 8.78
N TRP A 135 5.75 15.24 7.79
CA TRP A 135 7.20 15.34 7.55
C TRP A 135 7.54 16.68 6.94
N GLN A 136 8.58 17.34 7.44
CA GLN A 136 9.02 18.64 6.93
C GLN A 136 9.69 18.54 5.56
N ASN A 137 10.44 17.46 5.32
CA ASN A 137 11.20 17.24 4.09
C ASN A 137 10.30 16.77 2.95
N GLN A 138 10.30 17.51 1.83
CA GLN A 138 9.55 17.15 0.64
C GLN A 138 10.03 15.85 -0.01
N SER A 139 11.33 15.55 0.05
CA SER A 139 11.87 14.30 -0.48
C SER A 139 11.27 13.08 0.22
N ASP A 140 11.16 13.14 1.56
CA ASP A 140 10.59 12.05 2.36
C ASP A 140 9.10 11.87 1.99
N ARG A 141 8.35 12.98 1.86
CA ARG A 141 6.93 12.95 1.42
C ARG A 141 6.76 12.38 0.02
N SER A 142 7.66 12.74 -0.90
CA SER A 142 7.67 12.23 -2.27
C SER A 142 7.91 10.72 -2.31
N MET A 143 8.85 10.22 -1.50
CA MET A 143 9.16 8.79 -1.41
C MET A 143 7.97 7.98 -0.88
N ALA A 144 7.25 8.47 0.13
CA ALA A 144 6.03 7.82 0.59
C ALA A 144 4.95 7.79 -0.51
N ALA A 145 4.74 8.90 -1.22
CA ALA A 145 3.80 8.94 -2.34
C ALA A 145 4.17 7.97 -3.47
N GLU A 146 5.47 7.80 -3.77
CA GLU A 146 5.96 6.84 -4.76
C GLU A 146 5.73 5.40 -4.34
N ALA A 147 6.09 5.04 -3.11
CA ALA A 147 5.87 3.69 -2.58
C ALA A 147 4.38 3.31 -2.65
N ARG A 148 3.49 4.25 -2.30
CA ARG A 148 2.03 4.07 -2.39
C ARG A 148 1.55 3.88 -3.83
N ALA A 149 2.04 4.70 -4.76
CA ALA A 149 1.69 4.56 -6.18
C ALA A 149 2.13 3.20 -6.74
N VAL A 150 3.34 2.74 -6.40
CA VAL A 150 3.88 1.44 -6.83
C VAL A 150 3.03 0.29 -6.28
N CYS A 151 2.70 0.30 -4.97
CA CYS A 151 1.81 -0.70 -4.39
C CYS A 151 0.46 -0.75 -5.11
N CYS A 152 -0.20 0.40 -5.30
CA CYS A 152 -1.50 0.47 -5.97
C CYS A 152 -1.45 -0.09 -7.41
N LEU A 153 -0.38 0.22 -8.15
CA LEU A 153 -0.17 -0.31 -9.50
C LEU A 153 -0.04 -1.84 -9.51
N PHE A 154 0.74 -2.42 -8.58
CA PHE A 154 0.87 -3.87 -8.49
C PHE A 154 -0.45 -4.55 -8.13
N ILE A 155 -1.22 -3.96 -7.24
CA ILE A 155 -2.54 -4.48 -6.87
C ILE A 155 -3.50 -4.42 -8.05
N LEU A 156 -3.55 -3.31 -8.76
CA LEU A 156 -4.39 -3.19 -9.95
C LEU A 156 -3.95 -4.19 -11.02
N ALA A 157 -2.65 -4.36 -11.24
CA ALA A 157 -2.12 -5.36 -12.16
C ALA A 157 -2.51 -6.79 -11.75
N ALA A 158 -2.45 -7.11 -10.46
CA ALA A 158 -2.88 -8.41 -9.94
C ALA A 158 -4.40 -8.64 -10.15
N GLN A 159 -5.23 -7.63 -9.91
CA GLN A 159 -6.68 -7.67 -10.13
C GLN A 159 -7.04 -7.83 -11.62
N ILE A 160 -6.30 -7.18 -12.52
CA ILE A 160 -6.47 -7.36 -13.97
C ILE A 160 -6.00 -8.75 -14.39
N TRP A 161 -4.84 -9.18 -13.90
CA TRP A 161 -4.28 -10.50 -14.19
C TRP A 161 -5.20 -11.63 -13.73
N SER A 162 -5.85 -11.50 -12.56
CA SER A 162 -6.80 -12.49 -12.08
C SER A 162 -8.01 -12.68 -13.00
N GLN A 163 -8.41 -11.66 -13.77
CA GLN A 163 -9.44 -11.85 -14.79
C GLN A 163 -8.98 -12.75 -15.95
N VAL A 164 -7.69 -12.67 -16.28
CA VAL A 164 -7.09 -13.53 -17.33
C VAL A 164 -6.90 -14.94 -16.79
N ALA A 165 -6.36 -15.09 -15.58
CA ALA A 165 -6.09 -16.38 -14.95
C ALA A 165 -7.38 -17.15 -14.64
N TYR A 166 -8.41 -16.47 -14.12
CA TYR A 166 -9.68 -17.09 -13.75
C TYR A 166 -10.79 -16.83 -14.76
N ARG A 167 -10.48 -16.71 -16.06
CA ARG A 167 -11.40 -16.28 -17.12
C ARG A 167 -12.80 -16.94 -17.10
N LYS A 168 -12.89 -18.21 -16.68
CA LYS A 168 -14.15 -18.98 -16.58
C LYS A 168 -14.75 -19.04 -15.16
N HIS A 169 -14.02 -18.57 -14.16
CA HIS A 169 -14.30 -18.75 -12.73
C HIS A 169 -14.23 -17.43 -11.96
N TRP A 170 -14.49 -16.30 -12.61
CA TRP A 170 -14.63 -15.01 -11.91
C TRP A 170 -16.11 -14.60 -11.91
N SER A 171 -16.55 -13.91 -10.86
CA SER A 171 -17.94 -13.45 -10.73
C SER A 171 -18.03 -11.94 -10.98
N GLY A 172 -19.24 -11.41 -11.25
CA GLY A 172 -19.44 -9.97 -11.43
C GLY A 172 -18.91 -9.10 -10.27
N GLY A 173 -18.79 -9.65 -9.05
CA GLY A 173 -18.21 -8.95 -7.90
C GLY A 173 -16.72 -8.62 -8.05
N HIS A 174 -16.01 -9.27 -8.97
CA HIS A 174 -14.62 -8.93 -9.33
C HIS A 174 -14.50 -7.48 -9.85
N TRP A 175 -15.52 -6.97 -10.55
CA TRP A 175 -15.54 -5.58 -11.02
C TRP A 175 -15.55 -4.56 -9.87
N VAL A 176 -16.10 -4.93 -8.71
CA VAL A 176 -16.04 -4.07 -7.52
C VAL A 176 -14.59 -3.93 -7.05
N GLY A 177 -13.85 -5.04 -7.02
CA GLY A 177 -12.42 -5.05 -6.70
C GLY A 177 -11.60 -4.20 -7.67
N ILE A 178 -11.77 -4.42 -8.97
CA ILE A 178 -11.07 -3.65 -10.02
C ILE A 178 -11.41 -2.16 -9.94
N SER A 179 -12.68 -1.81 -9.78
CA SER A 179 -13.12 -0.42 -9.70
C SER A 179 -12.51 0.28 -8.49
N LEU A 180 -12.50 -0.39 -7.35
CA LEU A 180 -11.90 0.13 -6.12
C LEU A 180 -10.38 0.30 -6.27
N SER A 181 -9.67 -0.73 -6.74
CA SER A 181 -8.23 -0.66 -6.98
C SER A 181 -7.85 0.38 -8.05
N SER A 182 -8.68 0.56 -9.07
CA SER A 182 -8.47 1.57 -10.12
C SER A 182 -8.63 2.99 -9.55
N THR A 183 -9.72 3.23 -8.82
CA THR A 183 -9.97 4.52 -8.16
C THR A 183 -8.82 4.88 -7.22
N TRP A 184 -8.37 3.89 -6.45
CA TRP A 184 -7.30 4.05 -5.50
C TRP A 184 -5.95 4.36 -6.17
N THR A 185 -5.64 3.65 -7.27
CA THR A 185 -4.46 3.91 -8.09
C THR A 185 -4.48 5.32 -8.68
N VAL A 186 -5.63 5.78 -9.18
CA VAL A 186 -5.78 7.14 -9.71
C VAL A 186 -5.52 8.18 -8.61
N ILE A 187 -6.05 7.99 -7.40
CA ILE A 187 -5.78 8.88 -6.26
C ILE A 187 -4.28 8.94 -5.95
N ALA A 188 -3.61 7.79 -5.85
CA ALA A 188 -2.18 7.72 -5.55
C ALA A 188 -1.31 8.40 -6.62
N LEU A 189 -1.61 8.14 -7.91
CA LEU A 189 -0.92 8.78 -9.03
C LEU A 189 -1.17 10.28 -9.08
N THR A 190 -2.42 10.71 -8.86
CA THR A 190 -2.79 12.13 -8.81
C THR A 190 -2.04 12.86 -7.70
N TYR A 191 -1.95 12.24 -6.52
CA TYR A 191 -1.17 12.80 -5.42
C TYR A 191 0.32 12.90 -5.75
N ARG A 192 0.90 11.87 -6.37
CA ARG A 192 2.30 11.90 -6.82
C ARG A 192 2.54 13.03 -7.82
N ILE A 193 1.70 13.14 -8.86
CA ILE A 193 1.78 14.20 -9.87
C ILE A 193 1.66 15.57 -9.21
N TYR A 194 0.72 15.73 -8.26
CA TYR A 194 0.55 16.97 -7.51
C TYR A 194 1.83 17.38 -6.76
N ILE A 195 2.49 16.45 -6.07
CA ILE A 195 3.78 16.72 -5.39
C ILE A 195 4.86 17.16 -6.39
N ILE A 196 4.95 16.52 -7.56
CA ILE A 196 5.91 16.90 -8.61
C ILE A 196 5.63 18.33 -9.08
N CYS A 197 4.39 18.62 -9.46
CA CYS A 197 3.97 19.91 -9.99
C CYS A 197 4.12 21.06 -9.00
N THR A 198 4.02 20.78 -7.70
CA THR A 198 4.19 21.77 -6.61
C THR A 198 5.61 21.81 -6.05
N SER A 199 6.55 21.07 -6.64
CA SER A 199 7.95 21.06 -6.20
C SER A 199 8.68 22.37 -6.53
N PRO A 200 9.49 22.90 -5.60
CA PRO A 200 10.27 24.12 -5.80
C PRO A 200 11.18 24.08 -7.03
N ALA A 201 11.68 22.90 -7.40
CA ALA A 201 12.48 22.70 -8.60
C ALA A 201 11.68 23.01 -9.89
N VAL A 202 10.43 22.54 -9.97
CA VAL A 202 9.53 22.83 -11.09
C VAL A 202 9.11 24.30 -11.09
N ALA A 203 8.85 24.88 -9.92
CA ALA A 203 8.55 26.32 -9.80
C ALA A 203 9.70 27.21 -10.30
N LYS A 204 10.95 26.88 -9.95
CA LYS A 204 12.15 27.58 -10.45
C LYS A 204 12.33 27.42 -11.97
N SER A 205 12.04 26.25 -12.53
CA SER A 205 12.11 26.04 -13.98
C SER A 205 11.08 26.89 -14.75
N ARG A 206 9.87 27.06 -14.21
CA ARG A 206 8.82 27.93 -14.78
C ARG A 206 9.17 29.41 -14.71
N GLN A 207 9.90 29.84 -13.67
CA GLN A 207 10.39 31.22 -13.57
C GLN A 207 11.53 31.52 -14.56
N LYS A 208 12.35 30.53 -14.93
CA LYS A 208 13.42 30.70 -15.93
C LYS A 208 12.93 30.67 -17.39
N ALA A 209 11.74 30.12 -17.63
CA ALA A 209 11.14 30.00 -18.96
C ALA A 209 10.18 31.16 -19.31
N LYS A 210 9.98 32.10 -18.38
CA LYS A 210 9.31 33.38 -18.60
C LYS A 210 10.35 34.49 -18.68
#